data_AF-A0A257NPG3-F1
#
_entry.id   AF-A0A257NPG3-F1
#
_cell.length_a   1.000
_cell.length_b   1.000
_cell.length_c   1.000
_cell.angle_alpha   90.00
_cell.angle_beta   90.00
_cell.angle_gamma   90.00
#
_symmetry.space_group_name_H-M   'P 1'
#
loop_
_entity.id
_entity.type
_entity.pdbx_description
1 polymer ?
#
loop_
_entity_poly.entity_id
_entity_poly.type
_entity_poly.pdbx_seq_one_letter_code
_entity_poly.pdbx_strand_id
1 'polypeptide(L)'
;GSMAGVVNVNGVQSPFFILSVSSYSDTFSGMLSWEPLMRRDLIALFPPYPVAVASTTAAASSTPASPVPLPVSFTDATVANHDVRVYNDSQGRGIVLYGYWNQNTLVIARDPAAFTEIVQRLATSRTQ
;
A
#
# COMPACT_ATOMS: atom_id res chain seq x y z
N GLY A 1 9.55 4.92 -18.78
CA GLY A 1 8.89 3.64 -19.11
C GLY A 1 8.28 3.07 -17.85
N SER A 2 7.17 2.34 -17.98
CA SER A 2 6.53 1.65 -16.85
C SER A 2 7.09 0.23 -16.69
N MET A 3 7.10 -0.28 -15.46
CA MET A 3 7.61 -1.59 -15.07
C MET A 3 6.67 -2.23 -14.04
N ALA A 4 6.51 -3.54 -14.12
CA ALA A 4 5.95 -4.37 -13.06
C ALA A 4 6.96 -5.46 -12.69
N GLY A 5 7.02 -5.83 -11.42
CA GLY A 5 7.98 -6.82 -10.96
C GLY A 5 7.63 -7.38 -9.58
N VAL A 6 8.52 -8.22 -9.07
CA VAL A 6 8.44 -8.78 -7.72
C VAL A 6 9.69 -8.36 -6.97
N VAL A 7 9.51 -7.82 -5.76
CA VAL A 7 10.60 -7.48 -4.84
C VAL A 7 10.60 -8.49 -3.68
N ASN A 8 11.78 -8.88 -3.22
CA ASN A 8 11.94 -9.72 -2.05
C ASN A 8 12.52 -8.86 -0.92
N VAL A 9 11.75 -8.67 0.14
CA VAL A 9 12.16 -7.93 1.33
C VAL A 9 11.99 -8.83 2.54
N ASN A 10 13.08 -9.08 3.27
CA ASN A 10 13.09 -9.95 4.47
C ASN A 10 12.48 -11.35 4.24
N GLY A 11 12.69 -11.92 3.04
CA GLY A 11 12.16 -13.23 2.68
C GLY A 11 10.70 -13.22 2.20
N VAL A 12 10.05 -12.05 2.15
CA VAL A 12 8.70 -11.88 1.65
C VAL A 12 8.76 -11.35 0.22
N GLN A 13 8.21 -12.12 -0.72
CA GLN A 13 8.05 -11.69 -2.10
C GLN A 13 6.73 -10.93 -2.26
N SER A 14 6.79 -9.73 -2.84
CA SER A 14 5.60 -8.91 -3.11
C SER A 14 5.67 -8.26 -4.49
N PRO A 15 4.53 -8.17 -5.21
CA PRO A 15 4.49 -7.49 -6.49
C PRO A 15 4.60 -5.98 -6.30
N PHE A 16 5.12 -5.30 -7.32
CA PHE A 16 5.17 -3.85 -7.36
C PHE A 16 4.98 -3.32 -8.77
N PHE A 17 4.61 -2.05 -8.86
CA PHE A 17 4.52 -1.29 -10.10
C PHE A 17 5.32 -0.01 -10.00
N ILE A 18 6.03 0.32 -11.07
CA ILE A 18 6.66 1.62 -11.30
C ILE A 18 6.02 2.16 -12.57
N LEU A 19 5.27 3.24 -12.45
CA LEU A 19 4.50 3.82 -13.54
C LEU A 19 5.11 5.17 -13.91
N SER A 20 5.37 5.37 -15.21
CA SER A 20 5.79 6.69 -15.70
C SER A 20 4.60 7.65 -15.74
N VAL A 21 4.79 8.84 -15.18
CA VAL A 21 3.78 9.89 -15.05
C VAL A 21 4.11 11.02 -16.03
N SER A 22 3.15 11.32 -16.91
CA SER A 22 3.24 12.43 -17.86
C SER A 22 2.79 13.77 -17.25
N SER A 23 1.78 13.74 -16.38
CA SER A 23 1.24 14.91 -15.69
C SER A 23 0.92 14.54 -14.25
N TYR A 24 1.66 15.12 -13.30
CA TYR A 24 1.51 14.85 -11.88
C TYR A 24 0.09 15.16 -11.37
N SER A 25 -0.48 16.30 -11.78
CA SER A 25 -1.82 16.72 -11.35
C SER A 25 -2.87 15.72 -11.79
N ASP A 26 -2.81 15.28 -13.05
CA ASP A 26 -3.83 14.40 -13.62
C ASP A 26 -3.73 13.00 -13.02
N THR A 27 -2.50 12.48 -12.84
CA THR A 27 -2.31 11.20 -12.17
C THR A 27 -2.69 11.26 -10.70
N PHE A 28 -2.43 12.36 -10.01
CA PHE A 28 -2.81 12.50 -8.60
C PHE A 28 -4.34 12.52 -8.45
N SER A 29 -5.05 13.31 -9.26
CA SER A 29 -6.51 13.31 -9.30
C SER A 29 -7.09 11.95 -9.70
N GLY A 30 -6.46 11.27 -10.67
CA GLY A 30 -6.84 9.92 -11.08
C GLY A 30 -6.65 8.89 -9.97
N MET A 31 -5.54 8.94 -9.24
CA MET A 31 -5.26 8.04 -8.12
C MET A 31 -6.27 8.23 -6.99
N LEU A 32 -6.58 9.47 -6.60
CA LEU A 32 -7.62 9.76 -5.61
C LEU A 32 -8.99 9.22 -6.03
N SER A 33 -9.33 9.34 -7.32
CA SER A 33 -10.59 8.79 -7.86
C SER A 33 -10.60 7.26 -7.90
N TRP A 34 -9.42 6.64 -8.02
CA TRP A 34 -9.27 5.19 -8.08
C TRP A 34 -9.21 4.52 -6.70
N GLU A 35 -8.80 5.23 -5.65
CA GLU A 35 -8.72 4.72 -4.27
C GLU A 35 -9.92 3.85 -3.83
N PRO A 36 -11.19 4.24 -4.05
CA PRO A 36 -12.34 3.42 -3.64
C PRO A 36 -12.42 2.05 -4.34
N LEU A 37 -11.87 1.96 -5.56
CA LEU A 37 -11.88 0.77 -6.40
C LEU A 37 -10.56 -0.01 -6.34
N MET A 38 -9.46 0.65 -5.94
CA MET A 38 -8.10 0.10 -6.00
C MET A 38 -7.95 -1.24 -5.27
N ARG A 39 -8.56 -1.39 -4.07
CA ARG A 39 -8.56 -2.67 -3.37
C ARG A 39 -9.17 -3.78 -4.22
N ARG A 40 -10.32 -3.52 -4.84
CA ARG A 40 -11.05 -4.51 -5.65
C ARG A 40 -10.24 -4.87 -6.89
N ASP A 41 -9.70 -3.86 -7.57
CA ASP A 41 -9.03 -4.04 -8.85
C ASP A 41 -7.66 -4.72 -8.68
N LEU A 42 -7.00 -4.54 -7.53
CA LEU A 42 -5.69 -5.14 -7.25
C LEU A 42 -5.74 -6.34 -6.29
N ILE A 43 -6.92 -6.85 -5.92
CA ILE A 43 -7.05 -7.92 -4.91
C ILE A 43 -6.31 -9.20 -5.29
N ALA A 44 -6.20 -9.50 -6.58
CA ALA A 44 -5.49 -10.68 -7.08
C ALA A 44 -3.97 -10.56 -6.90
N LEU A 45 -3.44 -9.33 -6.90
CA LEU A 45 -2.01 -9.03 -6.76
C LEU A 45 -1.64 -8.75 -5.30
N PHE A 46 -2.54 -8.11 -4.56
CA PHE A 46 -2.39 -7.75 -3.16
C PHE A 46 -3.50 -8.41 -2.33
N PRO A 47 -3.48 -9.74 -2.13
CA PRO A 47 -4.52 -10.44 -1.39
C PRO A 47 -4.55 -9.96 0.08
N PRO A 48 -5.71 -9.92 0.74
CA PRO A 48 -5.78 -9.61 2.15
C PRO A 48 -4.95 -10.62 2.97
N TYR A 49 -4.38 -10.18 4.08
CA TYR A 49 -3.70 -11.09 4.99
C TYR A 49 -4.72 -12.10 5.56
N PRO A 50 -4.33 -13.37 5.76
CA PRO A 50 -5.21 -14.32 6.43
C PRO A 50 -5.59 -13.76 7.80
N VAL A 51 -6.89 -13.71 8.07
CA VAL A 51 -7.40 -13.47 9.41
C VAL A 51 -7.19 -14.76 10.19
N ALA A 52 -6.47 -14.70 11.31
CA ALA A 52 -6.47 -15.80 12.25
C ALA A 52 -7.91 -15.91 12.76
N VAL A 53 -8.61 -16.98 12.39
CA VAL A 53 -9.90 -17.31 13.00
C VAL A 53 -9.63 -17.63 14.47
N ALA A 54 -9.79 -16.64 15.33
CA ALA A 54 -9.82 -16.89 16.76
C ALA A 54 -11.01 -17.82 17.03
N SER A 55 -10.72 -19.06 17.40
CA SER A 55 -11.71 -20.02 17.86
C SER A 55 -12.52 -19.40 18.99
N THR A 56 -13.80 -19.15 18.73
CA THR A 56 -14.74 -18.55 19.67
C THR A 56 -14.95 -19.54 20.83
N THR A 57 -14.23 -19.35 21.93
CA THR A 57 -14.66 -19.88 23.23
C THR A 57 -15.37 -18.73 23.92
N ALA A 58 -16.68 -18.88 24.13
CA ALA A 58 -17.52 -17.90 24.78
C ALA A 58 -17.08 -17.68 26.24
N ALA A 59 -16.86 -16.42 26.64
CA ALA A 59 -16.91 -15.98 28.03
C ALA A 59 -17.24 -14.48 28.08
N ALA A 60 -18.12 -14.12 29.01
CA ALA A 60 -18.93 -12.89 29.01
C ALA A 60 -18.28 -11.67 29.69
N SER A 61 -18.85 -10.51 29.36
CA SER A 61 -19.00 -9.29 30.18
C SER A 61 -17.78 -8.44 30.54
N SER A 62 -17.63 -7.30 29.88
CA SER A 62 -17.77 -5.96 30.50
C SER A 62 -17.62 -4.87 29.42
N THR A 63 -18.61 -3.97 29.34
CA THR A 63 -18.70 -2.75 28.50
C THR A 63 -18.43 -2.91 26.99
N PRO A 64 -19.42 -2.74 26.09
CA PRO A 64 -19.12 -2.55 24.68
C PRO A 64 -18.54 -1.15 24.51
N ALA A 65 -17.23 -0.99 24.66
CA ALA A 65 -16.54 0.00 23.87
C ALA A 65 -16.67 -0.49 22.43
N SER A 66 -17.69 -0.03 21.72
CA SER A 66 -17.80 -0.26 20.28
C SER A 66 -16.43 0.06 19.68
N PRO A 67 -15.68 -0.90 19.11
CA PRO A 67 -14.55 -0.54 18.29
C PRO A 67 -15.20 0.23 17.15
N VAL A 68 -15.05 1.55 17.14
CA VAL A 68 -15.43 2.37 16.00
C VAL A 68 -14.70 1.72 14.83
N PRO A 69 -15.40 1.10 13.87
CA PRO A 69 -14.74 0.50 12.74
C PRO A 69 -13.96 1.62 12.09
N LEU A 70 -12.63 1.57 12.16
CA LEU A 70 -11.80 2.50 11.40
C LEU A 70 -12.27 2.36 9.96
N PRO A 71 -12.69 3.45 9.30
CA PRO A 71 -13.09 3.37 7.91
C PRO A 71 -11.93 2.75 7.14
N VAL A 72 -12.20 1.65 6.44
CA VAL A 72 -11.20 0.93 5.65
C VAL A 72 -10.93 1.78 4.41
N SER A 73 -10.12 2.82 4.59
CA SER A 73 -9.83 3.87 3.61
C SER A 73 -8.33 4.10 3.48
N PHE A 74 -7.96 4.84 2.44
CA PHE A 74 -6.60 5.33 2.30
C PHE A 74 -6.31 6.36 3.39
N THR A 75 -5.10 6.28 3.93
CA THR A 75 -4.57 7.18 4.96
C THR A 75 -3.23 7.74 4.50
N ASP A 76 -2.97 9.00 4.82
CA ASP A 76 -1.69 9.64 4.53
C ASP A 76 -0.61 9.14 5.50
N ALA A 77 0.55 8.81 4.96
CA ALA A 77 1.73 8.44 5.72
C ALA A 77 3.00 8.95 5.02
N THR A 78 4.12 8.95 5.72
CA THR A 78 5.43 9.28 5.15
C THR A 78 6.33 8.05 5.24
N VAL A 79 6.87 7.60 4.12
CA VAL A 79 7.78 6.45 4.04
C VAL A 79 9.01 6.84 3.24
N ALA A 80 10.20 6.63 3.83
CA ALA A 80 11.47 6.97 3.20
C ALA A 80 11.57 8.43 2.70
N ASN A 81 10.98 9.38 3.45
CA ASN A 81 10.89 10.81 3.08
C ASN A 81 10.03 11.09 1.81
N HIS A 82 9.08 10.20 1.52
CA HIS A 82 8.06 10.40 0.49
C HIS A 82 6.67 10.33 1.11
N ASP A 83 5.78 11.19 0.65
CA ASP A 83 4.36 11.11 0.97
C ASP A 83 3.72 9.93 0.23
N VAL A 84 3.06 9.08 1.00
CA VAL A 84 2.42 7.87 0.51
C VAL A 84 0.99 7.77 1.03
N ARG A 85 0.14 7.15 0.23
CA ARG A 85 -1.24 6.83 0.58
C ARG A 85 -1.31 5.32 0.83
N VAL A 86 -1.75 4.93 2.03
CA VAL A 86 -1.75 3.54 2.48
C VAL A 86 -3.17 3.07 2.73
N TYR A 87 -3.53 1.93 2.14
CA TYR A 87 -4.77 1.22 2.43
C TYR A 87 -4.54 0.16 3.50
N ASN A 88 -5.16 0.35 4.66
CA ASN A 88 -5.03 -0.53 5.81
C ASN A 88 -6.24 -1.45 5.98
N ASP A 89 -5.99 -2.69 6.41
CA ASP A 89 -7.01 -3.61 6.94
C ASP A 89 -7.61 -3.07 8.26
N SER A 90 -8.76 -3.61 8.66
CA SER A 90 -9.34 -3.52 10.00
C SER A 90 -8.36 -3.79 11.15
N GLN A 91 -7.28 -4.54 10.89
CA GLN A 91 -6.20 -4.85 11.84
C GLN A 91 -5.03 -3.85 11.77
N GLY A 92 -5.13 -2.77 10.99
CA GLY A 92 -4.06 -1.76 10.81
C GLY A 92 -2.90 -2.22 9.91
N ARG A 93 -3.05 -3.35 9.22
CA ARG A 93 -2.02 -3.90 8.31
C ARG A 93 -2.17 -3.29 6.92
N GLY A 94 -1.11 -2.68 6.38
CA GLY A 94 -1.07 -2.16 5.02
C GLY A 94 -1.20 -3.27 3.97
N ILE A 95 -2.23 -3.20 3.12
CA ILE A 95 -2.49 -4.16 2.04
C ILE A 95 -1.89 -3.68 0.73
N VAL A 96 -1.96 -2.38 0.48
CA VAL A 96 -1.38 -1.71 -0.67
C VAL A 96 -1.06 -0.27 -0.29
N LEU A 97 0.03 0.26 -0.83
CA LEU A 97 0.35 1.66 -0.75
C LEU A 97 0.81 2.17 -2.10
N TYR A 98 0.65 3.47 -2.31
CA TYR A 98 1.25 4.14 -3.46
C TYR A 98 1.86 5.47 -3.05
N GLY A 99 2.87 5.89 -3.80
CA GLY A 99 3.56 7.15 -3.57
C GLY A 99 4.38 7.58 -4.77
N TYR A 100 4.63 8.87 -4.88
CA TYR A 100 5.44 9.43 -5.95
C TYR A 100 6.90 9.46 -5.51
N TRP A 101 7.76 8.72 -6.23
CA TRP A 101 9.21 8.87 -6.09
C TRP A 101 9.66 10.26 -6.57
N ASN A 102 9.06 10.73 -7.67
CA ASN A 102 9.14 12.10 -8.17
C ASN A 102 7.89 12.42 -9.00
N GLN A 103 7.77 13.64 -9.52
CA GLN A 103 6.62 14.08 -10.32
C GLN A 103 6.37 13.26 -11.59
N ASN A 104 7.36 12.48 -12.04
CA ASN A 104 7.29 11.65 -13.24
C ASN A 104 7.25 10.14 -12.94
N THR A 105 7.22 9.73 -11.68
CA THR A 105 7.31 8.31 -11.28
C THR A 105 6.39 8.02 -10.10
N LEU A 106 5.36 7.22 -10.35
CA LEU A 106 4.47 6.67 -9.34
C LEU A 106 4.89 5.24 -9.01
N VAL A 107 4.98 4.90 -7.73
CA VAL A 107 5.27 3.55 -7.25
C VAL A 107 4.05 3.01 -6.50
N ILE A 108 3.67 1.77 -6.79
CA ILE A 108 2.63 1.03 -6.06
C ILE A 108 3.29 -0.23 -5.50
N ALA A 109 3.13 -0.47 -4.20
CA ALA A 109 3.78 -1.57 -3.48
C ALA A 109 2.87 -2.17 -2.40
N ARG A 110 3.26 -3.33 -1.88
CA ARG A 110 2.52 -4.05 -0.83
C ARG A 110 2.58 -3.35 0.52
N ASP A 111 3.77 -2.92 0.92
CA ASP A 111 4.07 -2.46 2.26
C ASP A 111 5.21 -1.42 2.25
N PRO A 112 5.41 -0.68 3.36
CA PRO A 112 6.41 0.38 3.45
C PRO A 112 7.86 -0.11 3.22
N ALA A 113 8.18 -1.35 3.57
CA ALA A 113 9.51 -1.90 3.39
C ALA A 113 9.78 -2.21 1.91
N ALA A 114 8.81 -2.80 1.21
CA ALA A 114 8.83 -2.99 -0.24
C ALA A 114 8.97 -1.65 -0.99
N PHE A 115 8.21 -0.63 -0.59
CA PHE A 115 8.32 0.71 -1.18
C PHE A 115 9.71 1.32 -0.99
N THR A 116 10.25 1.25 0.23
CA THR A 116 11.59 1.78 0.56
C THR A 116 12.67 1.10 -0.30
N GLU A 117 12.61 -0.22 -0.44
CA GLU A 117 13.55 -0.98 -1.27
C GLU A 117 13.50 -0.55 -2.75
N ILE A 118 12.30 -0.36 -3.30
CA ILE A 118 12.11 0.09 -4.70
C ILE A 118 12.68 1.50 -4.90
N VAL A 119 12.37 2.41 -3.99
CA VAL A 119 12.85 3.79 -3.97
C VAL A 119 14.38 3.84 -3.89
N GLN A 120 15.01 3.04 -3.03
CA GLN A 120 16.46 2.96 -2.92
C GLN A 120 17.11 2.46 -4.22
N ARG A 121 16.56 1.41 -4.85
CA ARG A 121 17.06 0.91 -6.13
C ARG A 121 16.92 1.92 -7.25
N LEU A 122 15.83 2.68 -7.28
CA LEU A 122 15.62 3.79 -8.22
C LEU A 122 16.65 4.90 -8.02
N ALA A 123 17.02 5.20 -6.78
CA ALA A 123 18.07 6.16 -6.46
C ALA A 123 19.44 5.68 -6.98
N THR A 124 19.82 4.42 -6.71
CA THR A 124 21.11 3.86 -7.14
C THR A 124 21.24 3.76 -8.66
N SER A 125 20.16 3.41 -9.35
CA SER A 125 20.16 3.22 -10.81
C SER A 125 20.39 4.51 -11.61
N ARG A 126 20.17 5.70 -11.01
CA ARG A 126 20.45 6.99 -11.66
C ARG A 126 21.88 7.50 -11.45
N THR A 127 22.61 6.94 -10.49
CA THR A 127 23.97 7.38 -10.15
C THR A 127 25.03 6.58 -10.90
N GLN A 128 24.63 5.55 -11.67
CA GLN A 128 25.50 4.79 -12.56
C GLN A 128 25.43 5.28 -14.00
#